data_AF-A0A2N2TSC5-F1
#
_entry.id   AF-A0A2N2TSC5-F1
#
_cell.length_a   1.000
_cell.length_b   1.000
_cell.length_c   1.000
_cell.angle_alpha   90.00
_cell.angle_beta   90.00
_cell.angle_gamma   90.00
#
_symmetry.space_group_name_H-M   'P 1'
#
loop_
_entity.id
_entity.type
_entity.pdbx_description
1 polymer ?
#
loop_
_entity_poly.entity_id
_entity_poly.type
_entity_poly.pdbx_seq_one_letter_code
_entity_poly.pdbx_strand_id
1 'polypeptide(L)'
;MGASVSVPLWLFLIIVLLAAWAVGVLLLAPGMRWFFRRRINTVIEELNTRLRIELPSFKLTRREVLIDRLFHDPRIQAAAEAHARESGEPLVDVRRRIDRYAREIVPSFNAYLYFRIGYWLAKSVARLLYR
;
A
#
# COMPACT_ATOMS: atom_id res chain seq x y z
N MET A 1 -51.36 9.41 -18.30
CA MET A 1 -51.41 8.20 -17.43
C MET A 1 -50.25 8.28 -16.45
N GLY A 2 -50.44 8.88 -15.28
CA GLY A 2 -49.43 8.91 -14.22
C GLY A 2 -49.84 7.92 -13.14
N ALA A 3 -49.13 6.78 -13.04
CA ALA A 3 -49.30 5.86 -11.92
C ALA A 3 -48.47 6.40 -10.74
N SER A 4 -49.13 6.86 -9.68
CA SER A 4 -48.48 7.25 -8.43
C SER A 4 -48.01 5.98 -7.71
N VAL A 5 -46.71 5.72 -7.72
CA VAL A 5 -46.11 4.62 -6.96
C VAL A 5 -46.08 5.04 -5.48
N SER A 6 -46.99 4.49 -4.69
CA SER A 6 -47.02 4.68 -3.24
C SER A 6 -45.95 3.82 -2.58
N VAL A 7 -44.88 4.44 -2.07
CA VAL A 7 -43.82 3.73 -1.34
C VAL A 7 -44.16 3.70 0.16
N PRO A 8 -44.01 2.55 0.83
CA PRO A 8 -44.19 2.48 2.29
C PRO A 8 -43.22 3.40 3.03
N LEU A 9 -43.73 4.15 4.01
CA LEU A 9 -42.98 5.20 4.71
C LEU A 9 -41.75 4.66 5.46
N TRP A 10 -41.82 3.44 6.00
CA TRP A 10 -40.69 2.77 6.65
C TRP A 10 -39.54 2.47 5.68
N LEU A 11 -39.87 2.08 4.44
CA LEU A 11 -38.89 1.78 3.40
C LEU A 11 -38.20 3.06 2.94
N PHE A 12 -38.95 4.16 2.84
CA PHE A 12 -38.39 5.49 2.59
C PHE A 12 -37.41 5.92 3.70
N LEU A 13 -37.75 5.73 4.97
CA LEU A 13 -36.86 6.06 6.09
C LEU A 13 -35.55 5.26 6.06
N ILE A 14 -35.61 3.95 5.74
CA ILE A 14 -34.42 3.11 5.60
C ILE A 14 -33.53 3.61 4.46
N ILE A 15 -34.12 3.95 3.30
CA ILE A 15 -33.37 4.48 2.16
C ILE A 15 -32.70 5.80 2.52
N VAL A 16 -33.42 6.72 3.18
CA VAL A 16 -32.86 8.01 3.60
C VAL A 16 -31.71 7.83 4.59
N LEU A 17 -31.84 6.91 5.55
CA LEU A 17 -30.79 6.62 6.52
C LEU A 17 -29.53 6.05 5.84
N LEU A 18 -29.71 5.09 4.93
CA LEU A 18 -28.59 4.50 4.18
C LEU A 18 -27.92 5.53 3.26
N ALA A 19 -28.71 6.39 2.62
CA ALA A 19 -28.19 7.48 1.79
C ALA A 19 -27.37 8.48 2.63
N ALA A 20 -27.89 8.90 3.79
CA ALA A 20 -27.17 9.78 4.71
C ALA A 20 -25.86 9.15 5.21
N TRP A 21 -25.88 7.86 5.55
CA TRP A 21 -24.69 7.10 5.93
C TRP A 21 -23.65 7.06 4.80
N ALA A 22 -24.08 6.71 3.58
CA ALA A 22 -23.20 6.64 2.42
C ALA A 22 -22.56 7.99 2.09
N VAL A 23 -23.33 9.09 2.16
CA VAL A 23 -22.81 10.46 2.00
C VAL A 23 -21.81 10.79 3.11
N GLY A 24 -22.11 10.44 4.37
CA GLY A 24 -21.17 10.61 5.48
C GLY A 24 -19.86 9.88 5.23
N VAL A 25 -19.91 8.61 4.82
CA VAL A 25 -18.72 7.82 4.50
C VAL A 25 -17.97 8.40 3.29
N LEU A 26 -18.66 8.81 2.24
CA LEU A 26 -18.05 9.34 1.01
C LEU A 26 -17.38 10.70 1.22
N LEU A 27 -17.94 11.55 2.09
CA LEU A 27 -17.36 12.84 2.46
C LEU A 27 -16.23 12.70 3.49
N LEU A 28 -16.35 11.77 4.45
CA LEU A 28 -15.31 11.53 5.45
C LEU A 28 -14.12 10.74 4.89
N ALA A 29 -14.31 9.85 3.91
CA ALA A 29 -13.25 9.05 3.32
C ALA A 29 -12.06 9.88 2.75
N PRO A 30 -12.24 10.95 1.94
CA PRO A 30 -11.13 11.75 1.43
C PRO A 30 -10.43 12.55 2.54
N GLY A 31 -11.18 13.16 3.46
CA GLY A 31 -10.61 13.94 4.57
C GLY A 31 -9.84 13.07 5.58
N MET A 32 -10.39 11.91 5.90
CA MET A 32 -9.80 10.94 6.82
C MET A 32 -8.48 10.37 6.27
N ARG A 33 -8.37 10.11 4.96
CA ARG A 33 -7.12 9.66 4.33
C ARG A 33 -5.99 10.69 4.48
N TRP A 34 -6.29 11.98 4.33
CA TRP A 34 -5.30 13.05 4.53
C TRP A 34 -4.96 13.23 6.01
N PHE A 35 -5.95 13.20 6.90
CA PHE A 35 -5.76 13.31 8.35
C PHE A 35 -4.87 12.18 8.90
N PHE A 36 -5.12 10.92 8.50
CA PHE A 36 -4.27 9.79 8.88
C PHE A 36 -2.86 9.91 8.27
N ARG A 37 -2.71 10.36 7.02
CA ARG A 37 -1.38 10.63 6.42
C ARG A 37 -0.61 11.68 7.21
N ARG A 38 -1.24 12.78 7.59
CA ARG A 38 -0.60 13.88 8.34
C ARG A 38 -0.12 13.40 9.70
N ARG A 39 -0.98 12.72 10.47
CA ARG A 39 -0.61 12.18 11.79
C ARG A 39 0.47 11.10 11.72
N ILE A 40 0.40 10.20 10.74
CA ILE A 40 1.41 9.16 10.56
C ILE A 40 2.77 9.79 10.24
N ASN A 41 2.82 10.79 9.37
CA ASN A 41 4.06 11.51 9.05
C ASN A 41 4.67 12.21 10.27
N THR A 42 3.87 12.90 11.09
CA THR A 42 4.37 13.57 12.31
C THR A 42 4.93 12.56 13.33
N VAL A 43 4.28 11.40 13.51
CA VAL A 43 4.79 10.34 14.38
C VAL A 43 6.07 9.72 13.82
N ILE A 44 6.20 9.59 12.50
CA ILE A 44 7.43 9.12 11.85
C ILE A 44 8.57 10.13 12.04
N GLU A 45 8.30 11.45 11.93
CA GLU A 45 9.29 12.51 12.19
C GLU A 45 9.76 12.52 13.66
N GLU A 46 8.86 12.31 14.61
CA GLU A 46 9.20 12.22 16.03
C GLU A 46 10.00 10.94 16.37
N LEU A 47 9.74 9.85 15.65
CA LEU A 47 10.54 8.61 15.76
C LEU A 47 11.92 8.77 15.12
N ASN A 48 12.01 9.48 13.98
CA ASN A 48 13.28 9.78 13.30
C ASN A 48 14.16 10.75 14.09
N THR A 49 13.60 11.69 14.85
CA THR A 49 14.41 12.58 15.70
C THR A 49 15.02 11.85 16.90
N ARG A 50 14.38 10.79 17.42
CA ARG A 50 14.94 9.96 18.50
C ARG A 50 15.87 8.85 18.01
N LEU A 51 15.74 8.42 16.76
CA LEU A 51 16.58 7.39 16.16
C LEU A 51 17.44 8.04 15.08
N ARG A 52 18.72 8.29 15.40
CA ARG A 52 19.74 8.98 14.58
C ARG A 52 20.17 8.17 13.34
N ILE A 53 19.20 7.62 12.62
CA ILE A 53 19.34 6.90 11.36
C ILE A 53 18.20 7.44 10.49
N GLU A 54 18.52 8.29 9.52
CA GLU A 54 17.58 8.67 8.47
C GLU A 54 17.10 7.38 7.80
N LEU A 55 15.86 6.96 8.09
CA LEU A 55 15.25 5.80 7.46
C LEU A 55 15.08 6.19 5.98
N PRO A 56 15.86 5.62 5.06
CA PRO A 56 15.78 6.11 3.71
C PRO A 56 14.44 5.63 3.14
N SER A 57 13.80 6.45 2.32
CA SER A 57 12.42 6.29 1.83
C SER A 57 12.13 4.94 1.16
N PHE A 58 13.17 4.18 0.77
CA PHE A 58 13.05 2.79 0.32
C PHE A 58 12.46 1.85 1.37
N LYS A 59 12.64 2.12 2.68
CA LYS A 59 12.14 1.27 3.78
C LYS A 59 10.63 1.40 4.03
N LEU A 60 9.98 2.37 3.41
CA LEU A 60 8.54 2.63 3.51
C LEU A 60 7.81 2.44 2.18
N THR A 61 8.54 2.16 1.10
CA THR A 61 7.97 2.00 -0.23
C THR A 61 7.43 0.58 -0.36
N ARG A 62 6.17 0.45 -0.78
CA ARG A 62 5.51 -0.83 -1.05
C ARG A 62 6.37 -1.69 -1.98
N ARG A 63 6.53 -2.99 -1.70
CA ARG A 63 7.34 -3.91 -2.51
C ARG A 63 6.95 -3.86 -3.99
N GLU A 64 5.65 -3.70 -4.26
CA GLU A 64 5.11 -3.60 -5.61
C GLU A 64 5.70 -2.43 -6.39
N VAL A 65 5.94 -1.29 -5.72
CA VAL A 65 6.53 -0.09 -6.35
C VAL A 65 8.01 -0.29 -6.66
N LEU A 66 8.74 -1.06 -5.85
CA LEU A 66 10.13 -1.39 -6.11
C LEU A 66 10.27 -2.34 -7.31
N ILE A 67 9.39 -3.34 -7.39
CA ILE A 67 9.30 -4.25 -8.55
C ILE A 67 8.97 -3.45 -9.81
N ASP A 68 7.97 -2.56 -9.74
CA ASP A 68 7.53 -1.77 -10.88
C ASP A 68 8.61 -0.81 -11.39
N ARG A 69 9.34 -0.15 -10.48
CA ARG A 69 10.49 0.69 -10.83
C ARG A 69 11.62 -0.10 -11.49
N LEU A 70 11.94 -1.28 -10.95
CA LEU A 70 12.97 -2.15 -11.51
C LEU A 70 12.57 -2.63 -12.91
N PHE A 71 11.31 -3.04 -13.07
CA PHE A 71 10.80 -3.51 -14.35
C PHE A 71 10.86 -2.42 -15.43
N HIS A 72 10.57 -1.17 -15.08
CA HIS A 72 10.58 -0.04 -16.01
C HIS A 72 11.94 0.69 -16.09
N ASP A 73 13.00 0.17 -15.48
CA ASP A 73 14.32 0.79 -15.57
C ASP A 73 14.82 0.77 -17.04
N PRO A 74 15.23 1.94 -17.60
CA PRO A 74 15.69 2.02 -18.98
C PRO A 74 16.84 1.06 -19.31
N ARG A 75 17.73 0.79 -18.35
CA ARG A 75 18.87 -0.13 -18.53
C ARG A 75 18.40 -1.57 -18.64
N ILE A 76 17.40 -1.96 -17.84
CA ILE A 76 16.82 -3.30 -17.89
C ILE A 76 16.03 -3.49 -19.19
N GLN A 77 15.28 -2.48 -19.64
CA GLN A 77 14.57 -2.55 -20.92
C GLN A 77 15.54 -2.69 -22.10
N ALA A 78 16.61 -1.89 -22.14
CA ALA A 78 17.63 -2.00 -23.18
C ALA A 78 18.31 -3.39 -23.17
N ALA A 79 18.62 -3.93 -21.99
CA ALA A 79 19.19 -5.27 -21.85
C ALA A 79 18.19 -6.36 -22.30
N ALA A 80 16.90 -6.21 -22.00
CA ALA A 80 15.86 -7.13 -22.43
C ALA A 80 15.74 -7.17 -23.96
N GLU A 81 15.79 -6.01 -24.61
CA GLU A 81 15.75 -5.89 -26.08
C GLU A 81 17.01 -6.44 -26.75
N ALA A 82 18.20 -6.23 -26.16
CA ALA A 82 19.43 -6.85 -26.63
C ALA A 82 19.34 -8.38 -26.53
N HIS A 83 18.93 -8.90 -25.37
CA HIS A 83 18.82 -10.33 -25.13
C HIS A 83 17.78 -11.01 -26.04
N ALA A 84 16.62 -10.37 -26.25
CA ALA A 84 15.59 -10.89 -27.16
C ALA A 84 16.11 -10.99 -28.60
N ARG A 85 16.90 -9.99 -29.06
CA ARG A 85 17.52 -10.01 -30.39
C ARG A 85 18.58 -11.11 -30.52
N GLU A 86 19.40 -11.32 -29.49
CA GLU A 86 20.48 -12.32 -29.49
C GLU A 86 19.96 -13.76 -29.37
N SER A 87 18.96 -13.99 -28.51
CA SER A 87 18.38 -15.31 -28.27
C SER A 87 17.30 -15.70 -29.28
N GLY A 88 16.77 -14.74 -30.03
CA GLY A 88 15.61 -14.94 -30.92
C GLY A 88 14.30 -15.17 -30.18
N GLU A 89 14.28 -15.02 -28.85
CA GLU A 89 13.06 -15.15 -28.05
C GLU A 89 12.13 -13.93 -28.23
N PRO A 90 10.80 -14.13 -28.17
CA PRO A 90 9.85 -13.02 -28.11
C PRO A 90 10.12 -12.13 -26.87
N LEU A 91 10.12 -10.81 -27.06
CA LEU A 91 10.35 -9.84 -25.98
C LEU A 91 9.37 -10.01 -24.81
N VAL A 92 8.16 -10.50 -25.07
CA VAL A 92 7.15 -10.79 -24.05
C VAL A 92 7.60 -11.87 -23.08
N ASP A 93 8.27 -12.92 -23.58
CA ASP A 93 8.75 -14.03 -22.76
C ASP A 93 9.96 -13.62 -21.93
N VAL A 94 10.88 -12.85 -22.52
CA VAL A 94 12.01 -12.22 -21.82
C VAL A 94 11.49 -11.33 -20.68
N ARG A 95 10.52 -10.46 -20.96
CA ARG A 95 9.90 -9.59 -19.95
C ARG A 95 9.19 -10.37 -18.85
N ARG A 96 8.50 -11.47 -19.17
CA ARG A 96 7.88 -12.35 -18.16
C ARG A 96 8.93 -12.95 -17.22
N ARG A 97 10.09 -13.33 -17.76
CA ARG A 97 11.24 -13.81 -16.97
C ARG A 97 11.77 -12.71 -16.04
N ILE A 98 11.90 -11.49 -16.54
CA ILE A 98 12.32 -10.31 -15.76
C ILE A 98 11.35 -10.02 -14.61
N ASP A 99 10.02 -10.04 -14.83
CA ASP A 99 9.05 -9.84 -13.73
C ASP A 99 9.18 -10.90 -12.64
N ARG A 100 9.43 -12.17 -13.03
CA ARG A 100 9.69 -13.25 -12.08
C ARG A 100 10.95 -12.99 -11.26
N TYR A 101 12.07 -12.69 -11.92
CA TYR A 101 13.32 -12.39 -11.22
C TYR A 101 13.22 -11.15 -10.34
N ALA A 102 12.52 -10.10 -10.80
CA ALA A 102 12.25 -8.91 -10.00
C ALA A 102 11.50 -9.26 -8.71
N ARG A 103 10.50 -10.14 -8.76
CA ARG A 103 9.78 -10.61 -7.56
C ARG A 103 10.66 -11.44 -6.63
N GLU A 104 11.61 -12.20 -7.16
CA GLU A 104 12.52 -13.04 -6.37
C GLU A 104 13.61 -12.20 -5.68
N ILE A 105 14.22 -11.25 -6.39
CA ILE A 105 15.33 -10.45 -5.83
C ILE A 105 14.85 -9.27 -4.98
N VAL A 106 13.66 -8.72 -5.26
CA VAL A 106 13.15 -7.56 -4.50
C VAL A 106 12.61 -8.05 -3.15
N PRO A 107 13.23 -7.62 -2.04
CA PRO A 107 12.86 -8.09 -0.71
C PRO A 107 11.46 -7.57 -0.32
N SER A 108 10.68 -8.42 0.34
CA SER A 108 9.39 -8.07 0.94
C SER A 108 9.51 -7.45 2.35
N PHE A 109 10.63 -6.79 2.63
CA PHE A 109 10.91 -6.30 3.97
C PHE A 109 10.06 -5.07 4.30
N ASN A 110 9.04 -5.28 5.13
CA ASN A 110 8.24 -4.20 5.70
C ASN A 110 8.87 -3.73 7.02
N ALA A 111 9.67 -2.66 6.94
CA ALA A 111 10.35 -2.09 8.10
C ALA A 111 9.38 -1.62 9.19
N TYR A 112 8.20 -1.12 8.80
CA TYR A 112 7.17 -0.72 9.76
C TYR A 112 6.67 -1.91 10.58
N LEU A 113 6.36 -3.03 9.91
CA LEU A 113 5.91 -4.25 10.59
C LEU A 113 6.98 -4.75 11.57
N TYR A 114 8.24 -4.81 11.13
CA TYR A 114 9.36 -5.28 11.94
C TYR A 114 9.62 -4.39 13.17
N PHE A 115 9.82 -3.10 12.97
CA PHE A 115 10.24 -2.20 14.06
C PHE A 115 9.09 -1.69 14.93
N ARG A 116 7.87 -1.56 14.40
CA ARG A 116 6.74 -1.06 15.19
C ARG A 116 6.02 -2.19 15.92
N ILE A 117 5.57 -3.19 15.16
CA ILE A 117 4.80 -4.30 15.71
C ILE A 117 5.74 -5.27 16.42
N GLY A 118 6.84 -5.66 15.77
CA GLY A 118 7.82 -6.57 16.36
C GLY A 118 8.40 -6.07 17.67
N TYR A 119 8.81 -4.79 17.74
CA TYR A 119 9.31 -4.20 18.99
C TYR A 119 8.24 -4.15 20.08
N TRP A 120 7.01 -3.74 19.75
CA TRP A 120 5.92 -3.69 20.72
C TRP A 120 5.61 -5.09 21.28
N LEU A 121 5.56 -6.10 20.41
CA LEU A 121 5.30 -7.48 20.79
C LEU A 121 6.44 -8.02 21.68
N ALA A 122 7.69 -7.86 21.23
CA ALA A 122 8.88 -8.28 21.97
C ALA A 122 8.95 -7.62 23.36
N LYS A 123 8.71 -6.31 23.44
CA LYS A 123 8.68 -5.56 24.71
C LYS A 123 7.55 -5.99 25.63
N SER A 124 6.42 -6.44 25.07
CA SER A 124 5.28 -6.93 25.85
C SER A 124 5.56 -8.32 26.41
N VAL A 125 6.10 -9.22 25.58
CA VAL A 125 6.51 -10.57 26.00
C VAL A 125 7.63 -10.50 27.04
N ALA A 126 8.66 -9.69 26.82
CA ALA A 126 9.75 -9.52 27.78
C ALA A 126 9.25 -9.03 29.15
N ARG A 127 8.30 -8.08 29.17
CA ARG A 127 7.68 -7.60 30.42
C ARG A 127 6.78 -8.62 31.09
N LEU A 128 6.28 -9.62 30.36
CA LEU A 128 5.44 -10.67 30.91
C LEU A 128 6.26 -11.82 31.49
N LEU A 129 7.46 -12.08 30.92
CA LEU A 129 8.38 -13.13 31.37
C LEU A 129 9.33 -12.70 32.50
N TYR A 130 9.73 -11.43 32.54
CA TYR A 130 10.67 -10.91 33.54
C TYR A 130 9.98 -10.16 34.70
N ARG A 131 8.71 -10.47 34.95
CA ARG A 131 7.95 -9.92 36.08
C ARG A 131 7.65 -11.01 37.10
#